data_AF-A0A537IP05-F1
#
_entry.id   AF-A0A537IP05-F1
#
_cell.length_a   1.000
_cell.length_b   1.000
_cell.length_c   1.000
_cell.angle_alpha   90.00
_cell.angle_beta   90.00
_cell.angle_gamma   90.00
#
_symmetry.space_group_name_H-M   'P 1'
#
loop_
_entity.id
_entity.type
_entity.pdbx_description
1 polymer ?
#
loop_
_entity_poly.entity_id
_entity_poly.type
_entity_poly.pdbx_seq_one_letter_code
_entity_poly.pdbx_strand_id
1 'polypeptide(L)' 'MITHHEQRKEEVAAAIRRIPKPLAGICEELYQNLDDLNRMLALSEVIGHLDLLAEEKRLAVTRKKGILHYKVK' A
#
# COMPACT_ATOMS: atom_id res chain seq x y z
N MET A 1 20.38 -4.63 0.29
CA MET A 1 19.37 -4.03 1.21
C MET A 1 18.44 -3.08 0.47
N ILE A 2 18.92 -1.99 -0.15
CA ILE A 2 18.05 -1.03 -0.90
C ILE A 2 17.13 -1.74 -1.92
N THR A 3 17.66 -2.71 -2.68
CA THR A 3 16.93 -3.44 -3.72
C THR A 3 15.63 -4.11 -3.27
N HIS A 4 15.58 -4.60 -2.02
CA HIS A 4 14.40 -5.31 -1.49
C HIS A 4 13.26 -4.34 -1.13
N HIS A 5 13.60 -3.15 -0.62
CA HIS A 5 12.60 -2.11 -0.34
C HIS A 5 12.07 -1.46 -1.62
N GLU A 6 12.93 -1.27 -2.63
CA GLU A 6 12.50 -0.83 -3.97
C GLU A 6 11.54 -1.85 -4.61
N GLN A 7 11.84 -3.14 -4.51
CA GLN A 7 10.99 -4.19 -5.07
C GLN A 7 9.60 -4.23 -4.40
N ARG A 8 9.53 -4.16 -3.06
CA ARG A 8 8.26 -4.13 -2.32
C ARG A 8 7.46 -2.84 -2.55
N LYS A 9 8.14 -1.70 -2.74
CA LYS A 9 7.50 -0.45 -3.19
C LYS A 9 6.83 -0.61 -4.54
N GLU A 10 7.47 -1.29 -5.50
CA GLU A 10 6.90 -1.51 -6.83
C GLU A 10 5.81 -2.60 -6.84
N GLU A 11 5.85 -3.59 -5.94
CA GLU A 11 4.76 -4.54 -5.70
C GLU A 11 3.51 -3.85 -5.15
N VAL A 12 3.65 -2.98 -4.14
CA VAL A 12 2.56 -2.11 -3.62
C VAL A 12 2.03 -1.21 -4.74
N ALA A 13 2.92 -0.60 -5.53
CA ALA A 13 2.54 0.23 -6.67
C ALA A 13 1.73 -0.57 -7.71
N ALA A 14 2.14 -1.80 -8.05
CA ALA A 14 1.44 -2.67 -8.98
C ALA A 14 0.03 -3.05 -8.48
N ALA A 15 -0.11 -3.41 -7.20
CA ALA A 15 -1.37 -3.74 -6.56
C ALA A 15 -2.43 -2.63 -6.70
N ILE A 16 -2.03 -1.37 -6.54
CA ILE A 16 -2.92 -0.19 -6.62
C ILE A 16 -2.92 0.53 -7.97
N ARG A 17 -2.18 0.04 -8.97
CA ARG A 17 -2.07 0.70 -10.29
C ARG A 17 -3.39 0.70 -11.07
N ARG A 18 -4.11 -0.42 -11.06
CA ARG A 18 -5.33 -0.61 -11.89
C ARG A 18 -6.60 -0.10 -11.22
N ILE A 19 -6.77 -0.37 -9.93
CA ILE A 19 -8.00 -0.07 -9.17
C ILE A 19 -7.60 0.67 -7.88
N PRO A 20 -8.22 1.82 -7.55
CA PRO A 20 -8.01 2.47 -6.26
C PRO A 20 -8.47 1.57 -5.10
N LYS A 21 -7.59 1.25 -4.16
CA LYS A 21 -7.86 0.32 -3.06
C LYS A 21 -7.71 0.99 -1.69
N PRO A 22 -8.52 0.63 -0.68
CA PRO A 22 -8.29 1.05 0.69
C PRO A 22 -7.11 0.28 1.31
N LEU A 23 -6.46 0.84 2.33
CA LEU A 23 -5.27 0.27 2.97
C LEU A 23 -5.44 -1.23 3.34
N ALA A 24 -6.58 -1.60 3.95
CA ALA A 24 -6.89 -2.97 4.32
C ALA A 24 -6.88 -3.92 3.10
N GLY A 25 -7.51 -3.53 1.99
CA GLY A 25 -7.55 -4.33 0.76
C GLY A 25 -6.21 -4.42 0.03
N ILE A 26 -5.28 -3.48 0.26
CA ILE A 26 -3.89 -3.60 -0.20
C ILE A 26 -3.16 -4.64 0.64
N CYS A 27 -3.36 -4.63 1.96
CA CYS A 27 -2.73 -5.59 2.87
C CYS A 27 -3.25 -7.02 2.65
N GLU A 28 -4.56 -7.22 2.46
CA GLU A 28 -5.17 -8.53 2.18
C GLU A 28 -4.66 -9.17 0.87
N GLU A 29 -4.31 -8.35 -0.12
CA GLU A 29 -3.77 -8.81 -1.42
C GLU A 29 -2.28 -9.14 -1.35
N LEU A 30 -1.50 -8.37 -0.57
CA LEU A 30 -0.05 -8.57 -0.41
C LEU A 30 0.31 -9.60 0.66
N TYR A 31 -0.54 -9.78 1.69
CA TYR A 31 -0.29 -10.67 2.82
C TYR A 31 -1.56 -11.42 3.22
N GLN A 32 -1.60 -12.71 2.88
CA GLN A 32 -2.70 -13.59 3.22
C GLN A 32 -2.43 -14.34 4.53
N ASN A 33 -3.49 -14.66 5.27
CA ASN A 33 -3.46 -15.52 6.48
C ASN A 33 -2.55 -15.02 7.62
N LEU A 34 -2.42 -13.70 7.81
CA LEU A 34 -1.74 -13.13 8.96
C LEU A 34 -2.62 -13.11 10.21
N ASP A 35 -2.03 -13.42 11.37
CA ASP A 35 -2.62 -13.13 12.69
C ASP A 35 -2.74 -11.61 12.95
N ASP A 36 -3.40 -11.25 14.05
CA ASP A 36 -3.68 -9.85 14.40
C ASP A 36 -2.43 -8.98 14.56
N LEU A 37 -1.35 -9.52 15.13
CA LEU A 37 -0.10 -8.79 15.36
C LEU A 37 0.63 -8.58 14.03
N ASN A 38 0.80 -9.64 13.25
CA ASN A 38 1.43 -9.57 11.94
C ASN A 38 0.63 -8.69 10.97
N ARG A 39 -0.71 -8.67 11.06
CA ARG A 39 -1.56 -7.75 10.29
C ARG A 39 -1.31 -6.29 10.64
N MET A 40 -1.09 -5.95 11.91
CA MET A 40 -0.71 -4.58 12.32
C MET A 40 0.67 -4.16 11.77
N LEU A 41 1.63 -5.08 11.74
CA LEU A 41 2.95 -4.83 11.15
C LEU A 41 2.84 -4.63 9.63
N ALA A 42 2.09 -5.48 8.92
CA ALA A 42 1.86 -5.37 7.48
C ALA A 42 1.15 -4.05 7.10
N LEU A 43 0.14 -3.63 7.88
CA LEU A 43 -0.51 -2.32 7.72
C LEU A 43 0.50 -1.17 7.84
N SER A 44 1.41 -1.24 8.81
CA SER A 44 2.44 -0.22 9.06
C SER A 44 3.47 -0.16 7.92
N GLU A 45 3.87 -1.31 7.37
CA GLU A 45 4.81 -1.39 6.23
C GLU A 45 4.17 -0.86 4.94
N VAL A 46 2.90 -1.19 4.66
CA VAL A 46 2.18 -0.66 3.49
C VAL A 46 1.98 0.85 3.59
N ILE A 47 1.70 1.41 4.79
CA ILE A 47 1.66 2.87 5.00
C ILE A 47 3.00 3.50 4.60
N GLY A 48 4.14 2.97 5.08
CA GLY A 48 5.46 3.50 4.73
C GLY A 48 5.75 3.49 3.23
N HIS A 49 5.32 2.45 2.50
CA HIS A 49 5.44 2.41 1.05
C HIS A 49 4.52 3.40 0.33
N LEU A 50 3.32 3.66 0.86
CA LEU A 50 2.41 4.68 0.32
C LEU A 50 2.96 6.09 0.54
N ASP A 51 3.54 6.37 1.71
CA ASP A 51 4.15 7.67 2.00
C ASP A 51 5.32 7.96 1.05
N LEU A 52 6.22 6.98 0.81
CA LEU A 52 7.28 7.09 -0.20
C LEU A 52 6.74 7.36 -1.62
N LEU A 53 5.68 6.66 -2.04
CA LEU A 53 5.03 6.90 -3.34
C LEU A 53 4.36 8.28 -3.42
N ALA A 54 3.94 8.86 -2.29
CA ALA A 54 3.40 10.21 -2.20
C ALA A 54 4.51 11.27 -2.30
N GLU A 55 5.66 11.07 -1.64
CA GLU A 55 6.86 11.90 -1.77
C GLU A 55 7.40 11.91 -3.21
N GLU A 56 7.46 10.73 -3.85
CA GLU A 56 7.78 10.58 -5.29
C GLU A 56 6.72 11.22 -6.22
N LYS A 57 5.62 11.77 -5.67
CA LYS A 57 4.45 12.32 -6.38
C LYS A 57 3.73 11.30 -7.28
N ARG A 58 4.05 10.01 -7.21
CA ARG A 58 3.46 8.90 -7.97
C ARG A 58 2.10 8.47 -7.44
N LEU A 59 1.74 8.83 -6.20
CA LEU A 59 0.47 8.46 -5.59
C LEU A 59 -0.64 9.49 -5.83
N ALA A 60 -1.86 8.98 -6.06
CA ALA A 60 -3.11 9.71 -5.97
C ALA A 60 -3.96 9.11 -4.84
N VAL A 61 -4.46 9.96 -3.95
CA VAL A 61 -5.30 9.57 -2.81
C VAL A 61 -6.68 10.20 -2.97
N THR A 62 -7.73 9.40 -2.80
CA THR A 62 -9.13 9.85 -2.86
C THR A 62 -9.87 9.40 -1.61
N ARG A 63 -10.81 10.19 -1.10
CA ARG A 63 -11.64 9.83 0.06
C ARG A 63 -13.05 9.48 -0.40
N LYS A 64 -13.52 8.27 -0.10
CA LYS A 64 -14.86 7.77 -0.44
C LYS A 64 -15.53 7.21 0.82
N LYS A 65 -16.68 7.77 1.21
CA LYS A 65 -17.42 7.40 2.43
C LYS A 65 -16.52 7.37 3.70
N GLY A 66 -15.64 8.37 3.84
CA GLY A 66 -14.66 8.47 4.94
C GLY A 66 -13.37 7.67 4.76
N ILE A 67 -13.36 6.65 3.89
CA ILE A 67 -12.22 5.74 3.69
C ILE A 67 -11.28 6.28 2.60
N LEU A 68 -9.98 6.31 2.88
CA LEU A 68 -8.94 6.64 1.89
C LEU A 68 -8.74 5.48 0.91
N HIS A 69 -8.67 5.81 -0.38
CA HIS A 69 -8.38 4.90 -1.47
C HIS A 69 -7.16 5.41 -2.23
N TYR A 70 -6.19 4.53 -2.45
CA TYR A 70 -4.88 4.82 -3.00
C TYR A 70 -4.77 4.26 -4.42
N LYS A 71 -4.15 5.02 -5.33
CA LYS A 71 -3.87 4.59 -6.70
C LYS A 71 -2.54 5.18 -7.18
N VAL A 72 -1.76 4.45 -7.97
CA VAL A 72 -0.64 5.04 -8.73
C VAL A 72 -1.18 5.89 -9.88
N LYS A 73 -0.50 7.00 -10.17
CA LYS A 73 -0.74 7.89 -11.31
C LYS A 73 -0.30 7.26 -12.63
#